data_AF-A0A950QDJ0-F1
#
_entry.id   AF-A0A950QDJ0-F1
#
_cell.length_a   1.000
_cell.length_b   1.000
_cell.length_c   1.000
_cell.angle_alpha   90.00
_cell.angle_beta   90.00
_cell.angle_gamma   90.00
#
_symmetry.space_group_name_H-M   'P 1'
#
loop_
_entity.id
_entity.type
_entity.pdbx_description
1 polymer ?
#
loop_
_entity_poly.entity_id
_entity_poly.type
_entity_poly.pdbx_seq_one_letter_code
_entity_poly.pdbx_strand_id
1 'polypeptide(L)' 'MFAVQRAADRAAYDHGWLLTSHSFSFAEYYDPRNINWGALRVFNDDRVAPGQGFPTHPHRDMEIVTYVLSGQL' A
#
# COMPACT_ATOMS: atom_id res chain seq x y z
N MET A 1 12.59 -21.33 6.32
CA MET A 1 13.11 -20.59 5.15
C MET A 1 12.60 -19.16 5.26
N PHE A 2 13.45 -18.16 5.05
CA PHE A 2 13.07 -16.75 5.09
C PHE A 2 13.01 -16.20 3.67
N ALA A 3 12.00 -15.38 3.38
CA ALA A 3 11.91 -14.62 2.15
C ALA A 3 12.11 -13.14 2.47
N VAL A 4 12.87 -12.45 1.62
CA VAL A 4 13.10 -11.01 1.74
C VAL A 4 12.52 -10.34 0.50
N GLN A 5 11.59 -9.42 0.70
CA GLN A 5 11.15 -8.49 -0.33
C GLN A 5 11.87 -7.17 -0.10
N ARG A 6 12.71 -6.74 -1.05
CA ARG A 6 13.41 -5.46 -0.93
C ARG A 6 12.48 -4.33 -1.37
N ALA A 7 12.68 -3.13 -0.83
CA ALA A 7 11.86 -1.97 -1.16
C ALA A 7 11.80 -1.68 -2.67
N ALA A 8 12.94 -1.85 -3.37
CA ALA A 8 13.04 -1.64 -4.82
C ALA A 8 12.35 -2.72 -5.67
N ASP A 9 12.00 -3.86 -5.08
CA ASP A 9 11.31 -4.97 -5.77
C ASP A 9 9.78 -4.85 -5.63
N ARG A 10 9.28 -3.88 -4.86
CA ARG A 10 7.84 -3.61 -4.70
C ARG A 10 7.29 -2.94 -5.96
N ALA A 11 6.03 -3.23 -6.27
CA ALA A 11 5.35 -2.50 -7.33
C ALA A 11 5.17 -1.04 -6.87
N ALA A 12 5.62 -0.09 -7.69
CA ALA A 12 5.59 1.33 -7.38
C ALA A 12 4.80 2.09 -8.45
N TYR A 13 3.96 3.02 -8.00
CA TYR A 13 3.11 3.84 -8.85
C TYR A 13 3.23 5.31 -8.46
N ASP A 14 3.24 6.16 -9.47
CA ASP A 14 3.23 7.61 -9.34
C ASP A 14 1.96 8.15 -10.01
N HIS A 15 1.03 8.63 -9.18
CA HIS A 15 -0.22 9.27 -9.61
C HIS A 15 -0.12 10.80 -9.59
N GLY A 16 1.09 11.36 -9.55
CA GLY A 16 1.39 12.79 -9.41
C GLY A 16 1.20 13.31 -7.99
N TRP A 17 0.04 13.04 -7.37
CA TRP A 17 -0.26 13.45 -6.00
C TRP A 17 -0.01 12.36 -4.95
N LEU A 18 0.05 11.10 -5.39
CA LEU A 18 0.31 9.93 -4.55
C LEU A 18 1.48 9.15 -5.16
N LEU A 19 2.55 9.00 -4.39
CA LEU A 19 3.57 7.99 -4.64
C LEU A 19 3.26 6.81 -3.72
N THR A 20 3.05 5.63 -4.29
CA THR A 20 2.71 4.44 -3.51
C THR A 20 3.59 3.25 -3.91
N SER A 21 3.97 2.44 -2.93
CA SER A 21 4.64 1.16 -3.14
C SER A 21 3.88 0.03 -2.46
N HIS A 22 3.49 -0.99 -3.22
CA HIS A 22 2.69 -2.12 -2.74
C HIS A 22 3.59 -3.32 -2.42
N SER A 23 3.49 -3.81 -1.18
CA SER A 23 4.21 -5.04 -0.76
C SER A 23 3.49 -6.31 -1.24
N PHE A 24 2.16 -6.27 -1.40
CA PHE A 24 1.34 -7.39 -1.88
C PHE A 24 0.49 -6.96 -3.09
N SER A 25 -0.13 -7.92 -3.76
CA SER A 25 -1.08 -7.66 -4.85
C SER A 25 -2.21 -6.74 -4.40
N PHE A 26 -2.33 -5.58 -5.04
CA PHE A 26 -3.30 -4.54 -4.70
C PHE A 26 -3.54 -3.61 -5.88
N ALA A 27 -4.80 -3.16 -6.04
CA ALA A 27 -5.27 -2.35 -7.17
C ALA A 27 -4.88 -2.99 -8.52
N GLU A 28 -4.20 -2.27 -9.41
CA GLU A 28 -3.77 -2.76 -10.72
C GLU A 28 -2.55 -3.69 -10.66
N TYR A 29 -1.86 -3.78 -9.52
CA TYR A 29 -0.74 -4.71 -9.33
C TYR A 29 -1.23 -6.10 -8.92
N TYR A 30 -0.80 -7.12 -9.67
CA TYR A 30 -1.12 -8.52 -9.37
C TYR A 30 0.08 -9.45 -9.58
N ASP A 31 0.50 -10.13 -8.51
CA ASP A 31 1.36 -11.32 -8.55
C ASP A 31 0.65 -12.46 -7.79
N PRO A 32 0.25 -13.55 -8.45
CA PRO A 32 -0.48 -14.65 -7.80
C PRO A 32 0.32 -15.35 -6.70
N ARG A 33 1.65 -15.13 -6.62
CA ARG A 33 2.53 -15.70 -5.59
C ARG A 33 2.70 -14.77 -4.39
N ASN A 34 2.19 -13.55 -4.45
CA ASN A 34 2.39 -12.51 -3.44
C ASN A 34 1.07 -11.76 -3.15
N ILE A 35 0.08 -12.50 -2.69
CA ILE A 35 -1.28 -11.98 -2.43
C ILE A 35 -1.45 -11.53 -0.97
N ASN A 36 -0.76 -12.17 -0.02
CA ASN A 36 -0.86 -11.87 1.41
C ASN A 36 0.26 -12.57 2.21
N TRP A 37 0.42 -12.17 3.48
CA TRP A 37 1.20 -12.91 4.47
C TRP A 37 0.38 -13.16 5.74
N GLY A 38 -0.05 -14.40 5.94
CA GLY A 38 -1.02 -14.71 7.00
C GLY A 38 -2.29 -13.88 6.83
N ALA A 39 -2.68 -13.14 7.88
CA ALA A 39 -3.83 -12.24 7.84
C ALA A 39 -3.55 -10.89 7.12
N LEU A 40 -2.28 -10.50 6.97
CA LEU A 40 -1.90 -9.23 6.35
C LEU A 40 -2.15 -9.30 4.84
N ARG A 41 -3.14 -8.53 4.36
CA ARG A 41 -3.58 -8.54 2.95
C ARG A 41 -2.93 -7.45 2.11
N VAL A 42 -2.81 -6.26 2.67
CA VAL A 42 -2.30 -5.06 1.98
C VAL A 42 -1.31 -4.38 2.90
N PHE A 43 -0.17 -3.97 2.35
CA PHE A 43 0.83 -3.20 3.08
C PHE A 43 1.51 -2.22 2.13
N ASN A 44 1.00 -1.00 2.17
CA ASN A 44 1.39 0.08 1.27
C ASN A 44 2.28 1.09 2.00
N ASP A 45 3.19 1.67 1.24
CA ASP A 45 4.06 2.77 1.66
C ASP A 45 3.71 3.98 0.79
N ASP A 46 2.96 4.90 1.39
CA ASP A 46 2.29 5.99 0.69
C ASP A 46 2.88 7.35 1.08
N ARG A 47 3.22 8.14 0.05
CA ARG A 47 3.54 9.55 0.19
C ARG A 47 2.51 10.38 -0.55
N VAL A 48 1.68 11.08 0.22
CA VAL A 48 0.63 11.97 -0.27
C VAL A 48 1.13 13.40 -0.35
N ALA A 49 0.88 14.08 -1.47
CA ALA A 49 1.21 15.48 -1.66
C ALA A 49 0.37 16.41 -0.75
N PRO A 50 0.89 17.57 -0.33
CA PRO A 50 0.15 18.49 0.54
C PRO A 50 -1.22 18.90 -0.04
N GLY A 51 -2.26 18.88 0.81
CA GLY A 51 -3.62 19.26 0.43
C GLY A 51 -4.37 18.26 -0.45
N GLN A 52 -3.79 17.08 -0.69
CA GLN A 52 -4.40 15.99 -1.46
C GLN A 52 -4.83 14.86 -0.54
N GLY A 53 -5.65 13.96 -1.05
CA GLY A 53 -6.14 12.82 -0.31
C GLY A 53 -7.05 11.94 -1.14
N PHE A 54 -7.42 10.81 -0.55
CA PHE A 54 -8.35 9.89 -1.18
C PHE A 54 -9.78 10.44 -1.05
N PRO A 55 -10.60 10.40 -2.13
CA PRO A 55 -12.01 10.74 -2.02
C PRO A 55 -12.73 9.75 -1.10
N THR A 56 -13.91 10.10 -0.59
CA THR A 56 -14.74 9.17 0.18
C THR A 56 -15.01 7.89 -0.61
N HIS A 57 -14.69 6.74 -0.02
CA HIS A 57 -14.90 5.41 -0.61
C HIS A 57 -15.29 4.38 0.45
N PRO A 58 -16.04 3.33 0.08
CA PRO A 58 -16.49 2.32 1.04
C PRO A 58 -15.43 1.27 1.33
N HIS A 59 -15.44 0.75 2.57
CA HIS A 59 -14.78 -0.49 2.95
C HIS A 59 -15.80 -1.45 3.59
N ARG A 60 -15.51 -2.75 3.53
CA ARG A 60 -16.34 -3.79 4.16
C ARG A 60 -15.43 -4.93 4.64
N ASP A 61 -15.73 -5.48 5.81
CA ASP A 61 -15.10 -6.69 6.37
C ASP A 61 -13.55 -6.64 6.40
N MET A 62 -12.96 -5.48 6.73
CA MET A 62 -11.51 -5.27 6.78
C MET A 62 -11.11 -4.39 7.96
N GLU A 63 -10.09 -4.82 8.70
CA GLU A 63 -9.39 -3.98 9.67
C GLU A 63 -8.32 -3.18 8.93
N ILE A 64 -8.37 -1.84 9.03
CA ILE A 64 -7.45 -0.92 8.35
C ILE A 64 -6.66 -0.15 9.40
N VAL A 65 -5.33 -0.20 9.29
CA VAL A 65 -4.41 0.49 10.19
C VAL A 65 -3.55 1.45 9.37
N THR A 66 -3.50 2.70 9.80
CA THR A 66 -2.61 3.72 9.24
C THR A 66 -1.58 4.11 10.27
N TYR A 67 -0.31 4.12 9.86
CA TYR A 67 0.80 4.57 10.70
C TYR A 67 1.53 5.73 10.03
N VAL A 68 1.36 6.93 10.59
CA VAL A 68 1.92 8.16 10.01
C VAL A 68 3.40 8.28 10.38
N LEU A 69 4.28 8.28 9.38
CA LEU A 69 5.72 8.43 9.58
C LEU A 69 6.18 9.89 9.61
N SER A 70 5.49 10.78 8.89
CA SER A 70 5.80 12.21 8.79
C SER A 70 4.58 12.99 8.32
N GLY A 71 4.46 14.24 8.76
CA GLY A 71 3.30 15.09 8.49
C GLY A 71 2.11 14.77 9.40
N GLN A 72 0.90 14.90 8.86
CA GLN A 72 -0.36 14.62 9.55
C GLN A 72 -1.39 14.10 8.55
N LEU A 73 -2.32 13.28 9.04
CA LEU A 73 -3.46 12.73 8.31
C LEU A 73 -4.75 13.06 9.05
#